data_AF-A0A7S0A5V8-F1
#
_entry.id   AF-A0A7S0A5V8-F1
#
_cell.length_a   1.000
_cell.length_b   1.000
_cell.length_c   1.000
_cell.angle_alpha   90.00
_cell.angle_beta   90.00
_cell.angle_gamma   90.00
#
_symmetry.space_group_name_H-M   'P 1'
#
loop_
_entity.id
_entity.type
_entity.pdbx_description
1 polymer ?
#
loop_
_entity_poly.entity_id
_entity_poly.type
_entity_poly.pdbx_seq_one_letter_code
_entity_poly.pdbx_strand_id
1 'polypeptide(L)'
;MEDFSIFPDEPGPDFLGRWSSERRVYGIYHLLRCRDLMDGDFAKPAEVAHLKYLAVGARSPSKRGRAPKPPTHRPGGAPPPHGGGADGWIATAPEVHGGEFAEVCTSMGSAGAWWQVYSQDDIIVRKDVSLFSEELRRVKPGMRIQQAGLAKRFISGDIRGLVRIPVRPDGWVTADAQAAGGPRFLERAHAPLWRVVYESGTPHGDILVRAGADLESREVAVLRRGDLLEQAGPQVQHGGVLRMPVVVPESAAPLQGGPAAAAYLAAAGAAQDGPAGRGAAAQPFGAGRPPRPGTTGWVTVDARNAGGPVFLEMLEA
;
A
#
# COMPACT_ATOMS: atom_id res chain seq x y z
N MET A 1 -28.21 24.32 26.18
CA MET A 1 -28.44 23.48 27.38
C MET A 1 -28.60 22.08 26.80
N GLU A 2 -27.55 21.28 26.56
CA GLU A 2 -26.26 21.10 27.23
C GLU A 2 -25.09 21.29 26.24
N ASP A 3 -23.95 21.75 26.74
CA ASP A 3 -22.72 22.00 25.99
C ASP A 3 -21.71 20.90 26.34
N PHE A 4 -21.56 19.90 25.46
CA PHE A 4 -20.61 18.80 25.60
C PHE A 4 -19.33 19.11 24.81
N SER A 5 -18.64 20.16 25.21
CA SER A 5 -17.30 20.47 24.72
C SER A 5 -16.25 19.82 25.63
N ILE A 6 -16.07 18.50 25.52
CA ILE A 6 -14.94 17.77 26.11
C ILE A 6 -13.92 17.52 25.00
N PHE A 7 -13.19 18.56 24.60
CA PHE A 7 -11.89 18.40 23.97
C PHE A 7 -10.85 18.61 25.07
N PRO A 8 -9.96 17.66 25.37
CA PRO A 8 -8.86 17.94 26.26
C PRO A 8 -7.97 19.00 25.60
N ASP A 9 -7.66 20.06 26.34
CA ASP A 9 -6.71 21.10 25.96
C ASP A 9 -5.48 20.48 25.27
N GLU A 10 -5.05 21.09 24.16
CA GLU A 10 -3.82 20.68 23.48
C GLU A 10 -2.70 20.51 24.51
N PRO A 11 -1.92 19.40 24.47
CA PRO A 11 -0.85 19.19 25.40
C PRO A 11 0.16 20.33 25.24
N GLY A 12 0.16 21.24 26.21
CA GLY A 12 1.08 22.37 26.23
C GLY A 12 2.54 21.89 26.10
N PRO A 13 3.47 22.80 25.73
CA PRO A 13 4.86 22.48 25.37
C PRO A 13 5.69 21.76 26.46
N ASP A 14 5.13 21.56 27.65
CA ASP A 14 5.74 20.91 28.81
C ASP A 14 5.51 19.38 28.91
N PHE A 15 4.76 18.76 27.98
CA PHE A 15 4.43 17.32 28.04
C PHE A 15 5.66 16.38 28.04
N LEU A 16 6.78 16.86 27.50
CA LEU A 16 8.00 16.06 27.43
C LEU A 16 8.66 15.90 28.81
N GLY A 17 8.71 16.95 29.64
CA GLY A 17 9.67 17.01 30.76
C GLY A 17 9.13 16.94 32.19
N ARG A 18 7.87 17.33 32.46
CA ARG A 18 7.40 17.53 33.84
C ARG A 18 6.54 16.37 34.35
N TRP A 19 6.98 15.75 35.45
CA TRP A 19 6.13 14.91 36.29
C TRP A 19 5.21 15.80 37.14
N SER A 20 3.89 15.61 37.04
CA SER A 20 2.92 16.15 37.99
C SER A 20 2.38 15.01 38.88
N SER A 21 2.85 14.96 40.14
CA SER A 21 2.44 13.92 41.10
C SER A 21 0.96 14.02 41.49
N GLU A 22 0.43 15.23 41.61
CA GLU A 22 -0.97 15.48 41.95
C GLU A 22 -1.94 14.97 40.88
N ARG A 23 -1.56 15.04 39.59
CA ARG A 23 -2.40 14.62 38.47
C ARG A 23 -2.13 13.18 38.02
N ARG A 24 -1.12 12.50 38.59
CA ARG A 24 -0.66 11.17 38.17
C ARG A 24 -0.34 11.08 36.66
N VAL A 25 0.10 12.18 36.07
CA VAL A 25 0.50 12.24 34.65
C VAL A 25 2.02 12.13 34.58
N TYR A 26 2.48 11.12 33.84
CA TYR A 26 3.89 10.89 33.58
C TYR A 26 4.25 11.43 32.20
N GLY A 27 5.21 12.35 32.14
CA GLY A 27 5.82 12.74 30.86
C GLY A 27 6.60 11.57 30.24
N ILE A 28 6.72 11.56 28.92
CA ILE A 28 7.29 10.42 28.18
C ILE A 28 8.73 10.09 28.59
N TYR A 29 9.55 11.10 28.92
CA TYR A 29 10.92 10.89 29.43
C TYR A 29 10.93 10.16 30.79
N HIS A 30 9.94 10.41 31.64
CA HIS A 30 9.84 9.75 32.94
C HIS A 30 9.44 8.28 32.79
N LEU A 31 8.52 7.97 31.87
CA LEU A 31 8.13 6.60 31.55
C LEU A 31 9.28 5.78 30.95
N LEU A 32 10.07 6.38 30.06
CA LEU A 32 11.26 5.73 29.49
C LEU A 32 12.32 5.49 30.57
N ARG A 33 12.55 6.46 31.47
CA ARG A 33 13.48 6.28 32.59
C ARG A 33 13.00 5.21 33.58
N CYS A 34 11.69 5.12 33.85
CA CYS A 34 11.12 4.04 34.65
C CYS A 34 11.34 2.68 33.96
N ARG A 35 11.20 2.59 32.64
CA ARG A 35 11.47 1.37 31.87
C ARG A 35 12.94 0.95 31.98
N ASP A 36 13.87 1.87 31.75
CA ASP A 36 15.31 1.57 31.84
C ASP A 36 15.70 1.15 33.27
N LEU A 37 15.06 1.74 34.29
CA LEU A 37 15.24 1.32 35.68
C LEU A 37 14.59 -0.03 35.99
N MET A 38 13.53 -0.43 35.28
CA MET A 38 12.82 -1.70 35.44
C MET A 38 13.48 -2.87 34.69
N ASP A 39 14.41 -2.61 33.76
CA ASP A 39 15.17 -3.64 33.03
C ASP A 39 16.27 -4.31 33.89
N GLY A 40 16.39 -3.96 35.17
CA GLY A 40 17.15 -4.74 36.15
C GLY A 40 16.39 -6.01 36.58
N ASP A 41 17.10 -7.06 37.00
CA ASP A 41 16.50 -8.26 37.61
C ASP A 41 15.86 -7.90 38.97
N PHE A 42 14.62 -7.40 38.95
CA PHE A 42 13.86 -7.22 40.18
C PHE A 42 13.37 -8.58 40.66
N ALA A 43 13.96 -9.06 41.74
CA ALA A 43 13.40 -10.17 42.49
C ALA A 43 11.95 -9.82 42.87
N LYS A 44 11.03 -10.71 42.48
CA LYS A 44 9.60 -10.53 42.69
C LYS A 44 9.30 -10.31 44.19
N PRO A 45 8.68 -9.19 44.60
CA PRO A 45 8.33 -8.96 46.00
C PRO A 45 7.43 -10.08 46.54
N ALA A 46 7.66 -10.51 47.78
CA ALA A 46 6.99 -11.65 48.38
C ALA A 46 5.46 -11.46 48.43
N GLU A 47 5.01 -10.22 48.56
CA GLU A 47 3.62 -9.80 48.66
C GLU A 47 2.83 -10.11 47.38
N VAL A 48 3.49 -10.04 46.22
CA VAL A 48 2.89 -10.30 44.89
C VAL A 48 3.35 -11.63 44.29
N ALA A 49 4.08 -12.45 45.06
CA ALA A 49 4.62 -13.74 44.62
C ALA A 49 3.55 -14.69 44.08
N HIS A 50 2.31 -14.58 44.57
CA HIS A 50 1.16 -15.39 44.17
C HIS A 50 0.50 -14.93 42.85
N LEU A 51 0.78 -13.71 42.34
CA LEU A 51 0.22 -13.20 41.09
C LEU A 51 1.04 -13.66 39.89
N LYS A 52 0.40 -14.19 38.84
CA LYS A 52 1.07 -14.50 37.56
C LYS A 52 1.19 -13.23 36.74
N TYR A 53 2.40 -12.70 36.58
CA TYR A 53 2.66 -11.62 35.64
C TYR A 53 2.66 -12.19 34.22
N LEU A 54 1.80 -11.65 33.35
CA LEU A 54 1.93 -11.81 31.90
C LEU A 54 2.94 -10.76 31.43
N ALA A 55 4.21 -11.14 31.35
CA ALA A 55 5.23 -10.30 30.75
C ALA A 55 5.00 -10.26 29.22
N VAL A 56 4.43 -9.17 28.71
CA VAL A 56 4.15 -8.98 27.27
C VAL A 56 5.43 -8.76 26.44
N GLY A 57 6.62 -8.76 27.07
CA GLY A 57 7.91 -8.61 26.40
C GLY A 57 8.93 -9.72 26.65
N ALA A 58 8.65 -10.70 27.51
CA ALA A 58 9.62 -11.76 27.79
C ALA A 58 9.54 -12.84 26.71
N ARG A 59 10.62 -12.99 25.92
CA ARG A 59 10.83 -14.16 25.07
C ARG A 59 10.64 -15.42 25.92
N SER A 60 9.65 -16.21 25.57
CA SER A 60 9.33 -17.46 26.27
C SER A 60 10.57 -18.38 26.28
N PRO A 61 11.04 -18.88 27.44
CA PRO A 61 12.03 -19.93 27.46
C PRO A 61 11.36 -21.21 26.94
N SER A 62 11.58 -21.50 25.66
CA SER A 62 11.02 -22.69 25.01
C SER A 62 11.43 -23.94 25.79
N LYS A 63 10.41 -24.66 26.29
CA LYS A 63 10.56 -26.00 26.84
C LYS A 63 11.10 -26.91 25.73
N ARG A 64 12.26 -27.52 25.98
CA ARG A 64 12.86 -28.55 25.13
C ARG A 64 11.92 -29.75 25.01
N GLY A 65 11.17 -29.80 23.91
CA GLY A 65 10.53 -30.99 23.39
C GLY A 65 11.58 -31.89 22.74
N ARG A 66 11.62 -33.14 23.20
CA ARG A 66 12.54 -34.21 22.83
C ARG A 66 12.21 -34.71 21.41
N ALA A 67 13.19 -34.73 20.50
CA ALA A 67 13.12 -35.41 19.19
C ALA A 67 14.12 -36.59 19.15
N PRO A 68 13.89 -37.62 18.30
CA PRO A 68 14.35 -38.98 18.51
C PRO A 68 15.80 -39.24 18.07
N LYS A 69 16.43 -40.21 18.74
CA LYS A 69 17.80 -40.69 18.50
C LYS A 69 17.88 -41.53 17.20
N PRO A 70 18.91 -41.34 16.35
CA PRO A 70 19.25 -42.30 15.30
C PRO A 70 20.00 -43.52 15.87
N PRO A 71 20.00 -44.69 15.18
CA PRO A 71 20.66 -45.89 15.66
C PRO A 71 22.15 -45.84 15.32
N THR A 72 23.02 -46.01 16.32
CA THR A 72 24.44 -46.28 16.10
C THR A 72 24.87 -47.49 16.91
N HIS A 73 25.54 -48.40 16.18
CA HIS A 73 26.04 -49.70 16.59
C HIS A 73 26.94 -49.66 17.83
N ARG A 74 26.76 -50.68 18.69
CA ARG A 74 27.69 -51.12 19.75
C ARG A 74 28.83 -51.95 19.12
N PRO A 75 30.05 -51.92 19.69
CA PRO A 75 30.34 -52.91 20.73
C PRO A 75 31.21 -52.42 21.90
N GLY A 76 30.91 -52.98 23.08
CA GLY A 76 31.88 -53.36 24.12
C GLY A 76 32.74 -52.28 24.78
N GLY A 77 32.50 -52.02 26.07
CA GLY A 77 33.51 -51.37 26.94
C GLY A 77 32.90 -50.70 28.16
N ALA A 78 33.34 -51.12 29.35
CA ALA A 78 32.90 -50.67 30.67
C ALA A 78 33.23 -49.18 30.98
N PRO A 79 32.61 -48.56 32.01
CA PRO A 79 32.73 -47.12 32.28
C PRO A 79 33.88 -46.79 33.26
N PRO A 80 34.36 -45.53 33.24
CA PRO A 80 34.81 -44.88 34.47
C PRO A 80 34.14 -43.50 34.71
N PRO A 81 34.27 -42.95 35.93
CA PRO A 81 33.44 -41.86 36.45
C PRO A 81 34.14 -40.49 36.45
N HIS A 82 33.31 -39.44 36.55
CA HIS A 82 33.58 -38.08 37.06
C HIS A 82 34.63 -37.16 36.39
N GLY A 83 34.27 -35.88 36.36
CA GLY A 83 35.09 -34.73 35.94
C GLY A 83 34.44 -34.06 34.72
N GLY A 84 33.79 -32.90 34.81
CA GLY A 84 34.28 -31.67 35.43
C GLY A 84 35.00 -30.88 34.34
N GLY A 85 34.39 -29.80 33.84
CA GLY A 85 35.01 -28.98 32.80
C GLY A 85 34.00 -28.32 31.88
N ALA A 86 33.34 -27.29 32.40
CA ALA A 86 32.68 -26.28 31.61
C ALA A 86 33.77 -25.43 30.95
N ASP A 87 33.81 -25.39 29.62
CA ASP A 87 34.35 -24.24 28.89
C ASP A 87 33.50 -23.99 27.66
N GLY A 88 32.87 -22.81 27.68
CA GLY A 88 31.83 -22.39 26.78
C GLY A 88 32.35 -22.03 25.41
N TRP A 89 31.84 -22.72 24.40
CA TRP A 89 31.68 -22.14 23.08
C TRP A 89 30.33 -21.42 23.04
N ILE A 90 30.34 -20.16 23.51
CA ILE A 90 29.26 -19.22 23.21
C ILE A 90 29.37 -18.95 21.71
N ALA A 91 28.59 -19.68 20.91
CA ALA A 91 28.30 -19.30 19.55
C ALA A 91 27.49 -18.00 19.63
N THR A 92 28.19 -16.86 19.57
CA THR A 92 27.59 -15.56 19.31
C THR A 92 26.79 -15.71 18.03
N ALA A 93 25.46 -15.71 18.12
CA ALA A 93 24.62 -15.62 16.95
C ALA A 93 25.10 -14.38 16.19
N PRO A 94 25.51 -14.50 14.92
CA PRO A 94 25.96 -13.33 14.18
C PRO A 94 24.81 -12.34 14.22
N GLU A 95 25.08 -11.14 14.73
CA GLU A 95 24.27 -9.97 14.39
C GLU A 95 24.38 -9.83 12.87
N VAL A 96 23.50 -10.52 12.16
CA VAL A 96 23.31 -10.37 10.72
C VAL A 96 22.78 -8.96 10.56
N HIS A 97 23.70 -8.01 10.44
CA HIS A 97 23.42 -6.68 9.94
C HIS A 97 22.90 -6.88 8.52
N GLY A 98 21.57 -6.97 8.45
CA GLY A 98 20.78 -7.45 7.33
C GLY A 98 20.84 -6.48 6.16
N GLY A 99 21.98 -6.44 5.47
CA GLY A 99 21.98 -6.27 4.03
C GLY A 99 21.35 -7.52 3.43
N GLU A 100 20.03 -7.64 3.53
CA GLU A 100 19.26 -8.73 2.94
C GLU A 100 19.67 -8.83 1.46
N PHE A 101 20.37 -9.90 1.12
CA PHE A 101 20.80 -10.19 -0.24
C PHE A 101 19.54 -10.45 -1.06
N ALA A 102 19.06 -9.40 -1.73
CA ALA A 102 17.91 -9.46 -2.60
C ALA A 102 18.31 -8.97 -3.99
N GLU A 103 17.96 -9.75 -5.01
CA GLU A 103 18.19 -9.42 -6.40
C GLU A 103 16.91 -8.89 -7.06
N VAL A 104 17.07 -8.14 -8.15
CA VAL A 104 15.93 -7.66 -8.95
C VAL A 104 15.29 -8.85 -9.68
N CYS A 105 13.97 -8.99 -9.55
CA CYS A 105 13.18 -10.04 -10.17
C CYS A 105 12.35 -9.46 -11.32
N THR A 106 12.83 -9.58 -12.56
CA THR A 106 12.17 -9.01 -13.74
C THR A 106 10.92 -9.77 -14.21
N SER A 107 10.70 -10.99 -13.69
CA SER A 107 9.55 -11.82 -14.08
C SER A 107 8.22 -11.41 -13.45
N MET A 108 8.24 -10.60 -12.39
CA MET A 108 7.05 -10.21 -11.62
C MET A 108 6.49 -8.85 -12.07
N GLY A 109 6.34 -8.65 -13.38
CA GLY A 109 5.77 -7.43 -13.94
C GLY A 109 6.64 -6.19 -13.80
N SER A 110 6.08 -5.05 -14.22
CA SER A 110 6.72 -3.74 -14.21
C SER A 110 5.99 -2.77 -13.28
N ALA A 111 6.59 -1.61 -12.99
CA ALA A 111 5.88 -0.52 -12.33
C ALA A 111 4.55 -0.22 -13.05
N GLY A 112 3.48 -0.02 -12.28
CA GLY A 112 2.12 0.19 -12.78
C GLY A 112 1.29 -1.09 -12.92
N ALA A 113 1.89 -2.29 -12.86
CA ALA A 113 1.16 -3.54 -12.91
C ALA A 113 0.18 -3.68 -11.73
N TRP A 114 -0.98 -4.26 -12.00
CA TRP A 114 -2.02 -4.51 -11.01
C TRP A 114 -1.94 -5.95 -10.51
N TRP A 115 -2.14 -6.11 -9.20
CA TRP A 115 -2.09 -7.37 -8.49
C TRP A 115 -3.33 -7.49 -7.62
N GLN A 116 -3.93 -8.67 -7.59
CA GLN A 116 -5.06 -8.99 -6.71
C GLN A 116 -4.58 -9.87 -5.57
N VAL A 117 -5.06 -9.59 -4.36
CA VAL A 117 -4.83 -10.42 -3.19
C VAL A 117 -5.58 -11.74 -3.36
N TYR A 118 -4.82 -12.82 -3.55
CA TYR A 118 -5.33 -14.18 -3.73
C TYR A 118 -5.37 -14.99 -2.42
N SER A 119 -4.68 -14.50 -1.38
CA SER A 119 -4.67 -15.09 -0.04
C SER A 119 -6.06 -15.06 0.62
N GLN A 120 -6.35 -16.07 1.45
CA GLN A 120 -7.54 -16.08 2.33
C GLN A 120 -7.38 -15.11 3.52
N ASP A 121 -6.13 -14.86 3.91
CA ASP A 121 -5.78 -13.92 4.97
C ASP A 121 -5.34 -12.56 4.40
N ASP A 122 -5.45 -11.53 5.23
CA ASP A 122 -4.92 -10.20 4.95
C ASP A 122 -3.41 -10.23 4.66
N ILE A 123 -2.98 -9.50 3.64
CA ILE A 123 -1.56 -9.29 3.34
C ILE A 123 -1.05 -8.08 4.12
N ILE A 124 0.13 -8.22 4.70
CA ILE A 124 0.82 -7.14 5.41
C ILE A 124 1.69 -6.34 4.43
N VAL A 125 1.44 -5.03 4.35
CA VAL A 125 2.31 -4.05 3.69
C VAL A 125 3.29 -3.53 4.72
N ARG A 126 4.59 -3.63 4.41
CA ARG A 126 5.65 -3.17 5.30
C ARG A 126 6.46 -2.04 4.69
N LYS A 127 7.12 -1.24 5.52
CA LYS A 127 7.89 -0.07 5.09
C LYS A 127 9.00 -0.39 4.11
N ASP A 128 9.76 -1.46 4.38
CA ASP A 128 10.94 -1.84 3.62
C ASP A 128 10.80 -3.24 3.01
N VAL A 129 11.80 -3.61 2.21
CA VAL A 129 11.89 -4.96 1.64
C VAL A 129 11.97 -6.05 2.72
N SER A 130 12.41 -5.72 3.94
CA SER A 130 12.51 -6.69 5.02
C SER A 130 11.15 -7.18 5.53
N LEU A 131 11.09 -8.47 5.89
CA LEU A 131 9.92 -9.06 6.57
C LEU A 131 9.75 -8.55 8.01
N PHE A 132 10.77 -7.93 8.58
CA PHE A 132 10.75 -7.43 9.96
C PHE A 132 10.60 -5.91 10.05
N SER A 133 10.53 -5.20 8.91
CA SER A 133 10.30 -3.76 8.94
C SER A 133 8.89 -3.46 9.44
N GLU A 134 8.70 -2.21 9.88
CA GLU A 134 7.42 -1.65 10.34
C GLU A 134 6.25 -2.04 9.41
N GLU A 135 5.17 -2.54 10.01
CA GLU A 135 3.91 -2.79 9.32
C GLU A 135 3.21 -1.44 9.09
N LEU A 136 2.95 -1.10 7.83
CA LEU A 136 2.28 0.14 7.45
C LEU A 136 0.77 -0.02 7.42
N ARG A 137 0.30 -1.12 6.82
CA ARG A 137 -1.13 -1.44 6.69
C ARG A 137 -1.37 -2.90 6.31
N ARG A 138 -2.64 -3.30 6.36
CA ARG A 138 -3.12 -4.61 5.88
C ARG A 138 -4.03 -4.43 4.66
N VAL A 139 -3.99 -5.41 3.76
CA VAL A 139 -4.79 -5.43 2.53
C VAL A 139 -5.62 -6.71 2.53
N LYS A 140 -6.94 -6.56 2.39
CA LYS A 140 -7.89 -7.68 2.47
C LYS A 140 -7.83 -8.59 1.24
N PRO A 141 -8.26 -9.86 1.38
CA PRO A 141 -8.54 -10.74 0.26
C PRO A 141 -9.37 -10.07 -0.84
N GLY A 142 -9.03 -10.35 -2.11
CA GLY A 142 -9.71 -9.79 -3.28
C GLY A 142 -9.38 -8.34 -3.62
N MET A 143 -8.74 -7.57 -2.72
CA MET A 143 -8.36 -6.20 -3.04
C MET A 143 -7.26 -6.16 -4.10
N ARG A 144 -7.25 -5.08 -4.91
CA ARG A 144 -6.22 -4.82 -5.91
C ARG A 144 -5.21 -3.80 -5.40
N ILE A 145 -3.95 -4.04 -5.71
CA ILE A 145 -2.82 -3.15 -5.39
C ILE A 145 -2.00 -2.92 -6.65
N GLN A 146 -1.37 -1.75 -6.72
CA GLN A 146 -0.54 -1.37 -7.86
C GLN A 146 0.94 -1.43 -7.48
N GLN A 147 1.74 -2.07 -8.34
CA GLN A 147 3.18 -2.17 -8.19
C GLN A 147 3.85 -0.81 -8.43
N ALA A 148 4.66 -0.36 -7.48
CA ALA A 148 5.35 0.93 -7.53
C ALA A 148 6.70 0.86 -8.28
N GLY A 149 7.31 -0.31 -8.39
CA GLY A 149 8.68 -0.47 -8.88
C GLY A 149 9.07 -1.93 -9.11
N LEU A 150 10.37 -2.19 -9.24
CA LEU A 150 10.88 -3.54 -9.53
C LEU A 150 10.74 -4.47 -8.32
N ALA A 151 10.32 -5.70 -8.58
CA ALA A 151 10.26 -6.76 -7.57
C ALA A 151 11.66 -7.16 -7.10
N LYS A 152 11.76 -7.63 -5.86
CA LYS A 152 12.99 -8.17 -5.27
C LYS A 152 12.80 -9.61 -4.81
N ARG A 153 13.78 -10.47 -5.11
CA ARG A 153 13.83 -11.87 -4.69
C ARG A 153 14.97 -12.07 -3.72
N PHE A 154 14.70 -12.70 -2.59
CA PHE A 154 15.72 -13.03 -1.60
C PHE A 154 16.58 -14.19 -2.10
N ILE A 155 17.91 -14.07 -2.06
CA ILE A 155 18.81 -15.11 -2.60
C ILE A 155 19.50 -15.95 -1.52
N SER A 156 19.36 -15.60 -0.24
CA SER A 156 19.98 -16.29 0.89
C SER A 156 19.07 -16.35 2.13
N GLY A 157 19.50 -17.13 3.13
CA GLY A 157 18.79 -17.33 4.40
C GLY A 157 17.56 -18.23 4.28
N ASP A 158 16.79 -18.31 5.37
CA ASP A 158 15.60 -19.16 5.49
C ASP A 158 14.44 -18.74 4.58
N ILE A 159 14.52 -17.52 4.03
CA ILE A 159 13.51 -16.93 3.15
C ILE A 159 13.99 -16.90 1.69
N ARG A 160 14.98 -17.71 1.34
CA ARG A 160 15.51 -17.80 -0.03
C ARG A 160 14.38 -18.10 -1.03
N GLY A 161 14.35 -17.32 -2.09
CA GLY A 161 13.38 -17.40 -3.17
C GLY A 161 12.07 -16.64 -2.91
N LEU A 162 11.84 -16.13 -1.70
CA LEU A 162 10.69 -15.27 -1.40
C LEU A 162 10.77 -14.00 -2.26
N VAL A 163 9.64 -13.60 -2.85
CA VAL A 163 9.54 -12.44 -3.74
C VAL A 163 8.66 -11.37 -3.12
N ARG A 164 9.20 -10.16 -3.01
CA ARG A 164 8.50 -8.97 -2.54
C ARG A 164 8.41 -7.93 -3.63
N ILE A 165 7.26 -7.26 -3.71
CA ILE A 165 7.03 -6.17 -4.67
C ILE A 165 6.81 -4.86 -3.90
N PRO A 166 7.38 -3.74 -4.36
CA PRO A 166 7.01 -2.43 -3.85
C PRO A 166 5.64 -2.05 -4.38
N VAL A 167 4.79 -1.45 -3.54
CA VAL A 167 3.39 -1.12 -3.85
C VAL A 167 3.07 0.34 -3.57
N ARG A 168 2.02 0.84 -4.23
CA ARG A 168 1.54 2.22 -4.03
C ARG A 168 0.49 2.31 -2.91
N PRO A 169 0.33 3.48 -2.25
CA PRO A 169 1.19 4.66 -2.34
C PRO A 169 2.62 4.42 -1.88
N ASP A 170 2.82 3.51 -0.93
CA ASP A 170 4.09 3.18 -0.31
C ASP A 170 4.10 1.75 0.27
N GLY A 171 5.30 1.23 0.48
CA GLY A 171 5.57 -0.04 1.14
C GLY A 171 5.87 -1.24 0.22
N TRP A 172 6.01 -2.40 0.85
CA TRP A 172 6.41 -3.66 0.26
C TRP A 172 5.52 -4.80 0.76
N VAL A 173 5.11 -5.66 -0.16
CA VAL A 173 4.30 -6.85 0.14
C VAL A 173 4.99 -8.10 -0.38
N THR A 174 4.75 -9.23 0.28
CA THR A 174 5.14 -10.53 -0.25
C THR A 174 4.17 -10.92 -1.35
N ALA A 175 4.68 -11.15 -2.55
CA ALA A 175 3.89 -11.58 -3.69
C ALA A 175 3.85 -13.11 -3.79
N ASP A 176 5.01 -13.75 -3.63
CA ASP A 176 5.18 -15.19 -3.76
C ASP A 176 6.20 -15.69 -2.72
N ALA A 177 5.78 -16.64 -1.87
CA ALA A 177 6.64 -17.29 -0.89
C ALA A 177 6.82 -18.80 -1.16
N GLN A 178 6.39 -19.32 -2.32
CA GLN A 178 6.41 -20.75 -2.62
C GLN A 178 7.81 -21.36 -2.55
N ALA A 179 8.84 -20.62 -2.99
CA ALA A 179 10.23 -21.09 -2.92
C ALA A 179 10.76 -21.23 -1.49
N ALA A 180 10.15 -20.54 -0.51
CA ALA A 180 10.44 -20.65 0.92
C ALA A 180 9.42 -21.54 1.66
N GLY A 181 8.63 -22.34 0.93
CA GLY A 181 7.60 -23.22 1.48
C GLY A 181 6.30 -22.52 1.92
N GLY A 182 6.14 -21.23 1.60
CA GLY A 182 4.92 -20.46 1.88
C GLY A 182 3.91 -20.45 0.72
N PRO A 183 2.77 -19.76 0.87
CA PRO A 183 1.78 -19.63 -0.20
C PRO A 183 2.16 -18.54 -1.21
N ARG A 184 1.44 -18.53 -2.34
CA ARG A 184 1.37 -17.35 -3.23
C ARG A 184 0.30 -16.40 -2.69
N PHE A 185 0.66 -15.14 -2.54
CA PHE A 185 -0.23 -14.13 -1.94
C PHE A 185 -0.90 -13.25 -2.99
N LEU A 186 -0.22 -13.01 -4.11
CA LEU A 186 -0.71 -12.14 -5.17
C LEU A 186 -0.83 -12.86 -6.51
N GLU A 187 -1.88 -12.53 -7.23
CA GLU A 187 -2.09 -12.92 -8.61
C GLU A 187 -2.08 -11.67 -9.50
N ARG A 188 -1.59 -11.79 -10.73
CA ARG A 188 -1.60 -10.68 -11.68
C ARG A 188 -3.03 -10.37 -12.09
N ALA A 189 -3.41 -9.10 -12.03
CA ALA A 189 -4.75 -8.64 -12.34
C ALA A 189 -4.73 -7.60 -13.47
N HIS A 190 -5.90 -7.38 -14.07
CA HIS A 190 -6.12 -6.26 -14.97
C HIS A 190 -6.30 -4.96 -14.19
N ALA A 191 -6.03 -3.84 -14.86
CA ALA A 191 -6.35 -2.53 -14.30
C ALA A 191 -7.86 -2.42 -14.03
N PRO A 192 -8.28 -1.83 -12.90
CA PRO A 192 -9.69 -1.55 -12.66
C PRO A 192 -10.30 -0.74 -13.81
N LEU A 193 -11.43 -1.21 -14.31
CA LEU A 193 -12.21 -0.51 -15.32
C LEU A 193 -13.24 0.39 -14.64
N TRP A 194 -13.45 1.56 -15.22
CA TRP A 194 -14.38 2.56 -14.73
C TRP A 194 -15.29 3.00 -15.85
N ARG A 195 -16.55 3.23 -15.53
CA ARG A 195 -17.56 3.77 -16.44
C ARG A 195 -17.93 5.18 -16.00
N VAL A 196 -18.01 6.09 -16.96
CA VAL A 196 -18.61 7.40 -16.72
C VAL A 196 -20.12 7.26 -16.53
N VAL A 197 -20.62 7.68 -15.37
CA VAL A 197 -22.05 7.58 -15.02
C VAL A 197 -22.76 8.93 -14.96
N TYR A 198 -22.01 10.02 -14.83
CA TYR A 198 -22.57 11.37 -14.77
C TYR A 198 -22.98 11.90 -16.15
N GLU A 199 -24.04 12.70 -16.16
CA GLU A 199 -24.60 13.38 -17.33
C GLU A 199 -25.09 14.76 -16.93
N SER A 200 -24.55 15.82 -17.54
CA SER A 200 -24.99 17.21 -17.27
C SER A 200 -26.16 17.65 -18.14
N GLY A 201 -26.50 16.87 -19.17
CA GLY A 201 -27.46 17.23 -20.22
C GLY A 201 -26.87 18.10 -21.33
N THR A 202 -25.56 18.39 -21.31
CA THR A 202 -24.90 19.13 -22.39
C THR A 202 -24.39 18.18 -23.50
N PRO A 203 -24.38 18.61 -24.77
CA PRO A 203 -23.95 17.76 -25.89
C PRO A 203 -22.42 17.60 -25.99
N HIS A 204 -21.64 18.36 -25.22
CA HIS A 204 -20.19 18.46 -25.39
C HIS A 204 -19.39 17.48 -24.52
N GLY A 205 -20.08 16.67 -23.69
CA GLY A 205 -19.47 15.79 -22.70
C GLY A 205 -19.28 16.49 -21.36
N ASP A 206 -19.18 15.69 -20.31
CA ASP A 206 -19.43 16.16 -18.94
C ASP A 206 -18.18 16.13 -18.06
N ILE A 207 -17.21 15.28 -18.39
CA ILE A 207 -16.03 15.06 -17.55
C ILE A 207 -14.77 15.43 -18.31
N LEU A 208 -14.00 16.34 -17.72
CA LEU A 208 -12.72 16.75 -18.25
C LEU A 208 -11.63 15.79 -17.78
N VAL A 209 -10.90 15.21 -18.75
CA VAL A 209 -9.61 14.58 -18.53
C VAL A 209 -8.55 15.66 -18.58
N ARG A 210 -7.79 15.82 -17.50
CA ARG A 210 -6.75 16.85 -17.39
C ARG A 210 -5.35 16.25 -17.39
N ALA A 211 -4.35 17.04 -17.75
CA ALA A 211 -2.96 16.61 -17.82
C ALA A 211 -2.39 16.28 -16.42
N GLY A 212 -2.92 16.90 -15.37
CA GLY A 212 -2.47 16.71 -13.99
C GLY A 212 -3.61 16.53 -12.99
N ALA A 213 -3.24 16.19 -11.75
CA ALA A 213 -4.19 16.03 -10.66
C ALA A 213 -4.92 17.34 -10.33
N ASP A 214 -4.29 18.49 -10.57
CA ASP A 214 -4.86 19.83 -10.38
C ASP A 214 -6.09 20.06 -11.30
N LEU A 215 -7.12 20.70 -10.74
CA LEU A 215 -8.33 21.10 -11.47
C LEU A 215 -8.09 22.22 -12.46
N GLU A 216 -7.03 23.01 -12.30
CA GLU A 216 -6.64 24.05 -13.26
C GLU A 216 -5.67 23.54 -14.33
N SER A 217 -5.26 22.26 -14.24
CA SER A 217 -4.35 21.69 -15.24
C SER A 217 -5.01 21.56 -16.61
N ARG A 218 -4.18 21.67 -17.66
CA ARG A 218 -4.60 21.67 -19.06
C ARG A 218 -5.54 20.49 -19.37
N GLU A 219 -6.65 20.78 -20.02
CA GLU A 219 -7.59 19.78 -20.54
C GLU A 219 -6.96 18.99 -21.70
N VAL A 220 -7.18 17.68 -21.70
CA VAL A 220 -6.61 16.74 -22.68
C VAL A 220 -7.70 16.02 -23.46
N ALA A 221 -8.83 15.73 -22.82
CA ALA A 221 -10.00 15.12 -23.46
C ALA A 221 -11.28 15.43 -22.67
N VAL A 222 -12.44 15.20 -23.30
CA VAL A 222 -13.75 15.27 -22.64
C VAL A 222 -14.45 13.94 -22.78
N LEU A 223 -14.88 13.36 -21.65
CA LEU A 223 -15.61 12.10 -21.59
C LEU A 223 -17.11 12.32 -21.53
N ARG A 224 -17.85 11.33 -22.02
CA ARG A 224 -19.31 11.26 -22.04
C ARG A 224 -19.80 10.11 -21.17
N ARG A 225 -21.07 10.17 -20.76
CA ARG A 225 -21.74 9.04 -20.12
C ARG A 225 -21.57 7.76 -20.92
N GLY A 226 -21.14 6.71 -20.24
CA GLY A 226 -20.89 5.39 -20.81
C GLY A 226 -19.45 5.13 -21.25
N ASP A 227 -18.61 6.17 -21.38
CA ASP A 227 -17.20 5.99 -21.70
C ASP A 227 -16.49 5.12 -20.65
N LEU A 228 -15.56 4.29 -21.13
CA LEU A 228 -14.79 3.37 -20.31
C LEU A 228 -13.36 3.88 -20.13
N LEU A 229 -12.81 3.70 -18.94
CA LEU A 229 -11.45 4.09 -18.57
C LEU A 229 -10.77 2.98 -17.79
N GLU A 230 -9.46 2.86 -17.95
CA GLU A 230 -8.61 2.04 -17.10
C GLU A 230 -7.93 2.91 -16.04
N GLN A 231 -7.87 2.43 -14.80
CA GLN A 231 -7.12 3.10 -13.76
C GLN A 231 -5.61 2.92 -13.98
N ALA A 232 -4.91 4.04 -14.20
CA ALA A 232 -3.48 4.06 -14.48
C ALA A 232 -2.62 4.15 -13.20
N GLY A 233 -3.23 4.46 -12.05
CA GLY A 233 -2.50 4.85 -10.85
C GLY A 233 -3.36 5.03 -9.60
N PRO A 234 -2.75 5.37 -8.45
CA PRO A 234 -3.46 5.58 -7.20
C PRO A 234 -4.34 6.82 -7.28
N GLN A 235 -5.44 6.80 -6.55
CA GLN A 235 -6.31 7.95 -6.39
C GLN A 235 -5.72 8.92 -5.37
N VAL A 236 -5.94 10.22 -5.57
CA VAL A 236 -5.46 11.28 -4.68
C VAL A 236 -6.59 12.25 -4.36
N GLN A 237 -6.67 12.70 -3.11
CA GLN A 237 -7.59 13.77 -2.73
C GLN A 237 -6.95 15.12 -3.09
N HIS A 238 -7.67 15.98 -3.80
CA HIS A 238 -7.19 17.32 -4.17
C HIS A 238 -8.36 18.31 -4.16
N GLY A 239 -8.27 19.39 -3.37
CA GLY A 239 -9.34 20.41 -3.32
C GLY A 239 -10.73 19.86 -2.95
N GLY A 240 -10.81 18.85 -2.09
CA GLY A 240 -12.09 18.23 -1.72
C GLY A 240 -12.67 17.27 -2.77
N VAL A 241 -11.96 17.00 -3.87
CA VAL A 241 -12.38 16.00 -4.87
C VAL A 241 -11.39 14.83 -4.98
N LEU A 242 -11.89 13.66 -5.34
CA LEU A 242 -11.09 12.46 -5.55
C LEU A 242 -10.64 12.39 -7.02
N ARG A 243 -9.33 12.49 -7.24
CA ARG A 243 -8.71 12.51 -8.57
C ARG A 243 -8.05 11.16 -8.86
N MET A 244 -8.16 10.70 -10.09
CA MET A 244 -7.63 9.41 -10.52
C MET A 244 -6.92 9.53 -11.86
N PRO A 245 -5.67 9.02 -11.96
CA PRO A 245 -5.01 8.91 -13.24
C PRO A 245 -5.61 7.75 -14.05
N VAL A 246 -5.91 8.00 -15.31
CA VAL A 246 -6.64 7.09 -16.20
C VAL A 246 -5.97 6.98 -17.55
N VAL A 247 -6.21 5.84 -18.21
CA VAL A 247 -5.94 5.61 -19.63
C VAL A 247 -7.26 5.25 -20.32
N VAL A 248 -7.49 5.81 -21.50
CA VAL A 248 -8.60 5.39 -22.35
C VAL A 248 -8.20 4.08 -23.05
N PRO A 249 -8.87 2.95 -22.78
CA PRO A 249 -8.45 1.66 -23.31
C PRO A 249 -8.55 1.65 -24.84
N GLU A 250 -7.71 0.83 -25.48
CA GLU A 250 -7.74 0.67 -26.93
C GLU A 250 -9.04 0.00 -27.42
N SER A 251 -9.62 -0.84 -26.57
CA SER A 251 -10.91 -1.49 -26.78
C SER A 251 -12.11 -0.59 -26.52
N ALA A 252 -11.92 0.64 -26.01
CA ALA A 252 -12.96 1.66 -26.05
C ALA A 252 -13.11 2.15 -27.50
N ALA A 253 -13.59 1.25 -28.37
CA ALA A 253 -14.31 1.70 -29.53
C ALA A 253 -15.41 2.65 -29.04
N PRO A 254 -15.62 3.81 -29.68
CA PRO A 254 -16.76 4.65 -29.35
C PRO A 254 -17.98 3.74 -29.47
N LEU A 255 -18.60 3.42 -28.33
CA LEU A 255 -19.86 2.67 -28.29
C LEU A 255 -20.76 3.40 -29.26
N GLN A 256 -21.01 2.74 -30.40
CA GLN A 256 -21.38 3.35 -31.68
C GLN A 256 -22.26 4.56 -31.44
N GLY A 257 -21.67 5.73 -31.69
CA GLY A 257 -22.34 6.98 -31.43
C GLY A 257 -23.70 6.96 -32.12
N GLY A 258 -24.75 7.17 -31.33
CA GLY A 258 -26.02 7.63 -31.88
C GLY A 258 -25.80 8.86 -32.77
N PRO A 259 -26.81 9.27 -33.54
CA PRO A 259 -26.70 10.31 -34.59
C PRO A 259 -26.00 11.62 -34.15
N ALA A 260 -26.01 11.95 -32.85
CA ALA A 260 -25.31 13.10 -32.29
C ALA A 260 -23.76 13.04 -32.42
N ALA A 261 -23.14 11.86 -32.38
CA ALA A 261 -21.69 11.74 -32.51
C ALA A 261 -21.22 11.97 -33.97
N ALA A 262 -22.01 11.50 -34.94
CA ALA A 262 -21.77 11.75 -36.36
C ALA A 262 -21.93 13.24 -36.71
N ALA A 263 -22.94 13.91 -36.14
CA ALA A 263 -23.15 15.34 -36.31
C ALA A 263 -21.97 16.18 -35.76
N TYR A 264 -21.39 15.76 -34.63
CA TYR A 264 -20.22 16.44 -34.06
C TYR A 264 -18.96 16.28 -34.92
N LEU A 265 -18.68 15.07 -35.42
CA LEU A 265 -17.56 14.83 -36.34
C LEU A 265 -17.74 15.59 -37.66
N ALA A 266 -18.97 15.67 -38.19
CA ALA A 266 -19.28 16.45 -39.37
C ALA A 266 -19.08 17.96 -39.16
N ALA A 267 -19.50 18.50 -38.00
CA ALA A 267 -19.30 19.91 -37.64
C ALA A 267 -17.82 20.26 -37.43
N ALA A 268 -17.03 19.35 -36.85
CA ALA A 268 -15.60 19.56 -36.63
C ALA A 268 -14.78 19.53 -37.94
N GLY A 269 -15.20 18.73 -38.93
CA GLY A 269 -14.58 18.70 -40.26
C GLY A 269 -14.86 19.94 -41.10
N ALA A 270 -16.05 20.54 -40.98
CA ALA A 270 -16.44 21.71 -41.77
C ALA A 270 -15.71 23.01 -41.39
N ALA A 271 -15.05 23.07 -40.22
CA ALA A 271 -14.36 24.26 -39.72
C ALA A 271 -12.88 24.36 -40.17
N GLN A 272 -12.34 23.39 -40.91
CA GLN A 272 -10.91 23.35 -41.26
C GLN A 272 -10.52 24.02 -42.60
N ASP A 273 -11.47 24.36 -43.48
CA ASP A 273 -11.18 24.92 -44.82
C ASP A 273 -11.32 26.46 -44.91
N GLY A 274 -10.92 27.18 -43.86
CA GLY A 274 -10.82 28.65 -43.88
C GLY A 274 -9.47 29.14 -44.46
N PRO A 275 -9.44 30.22 -45.26
CA PRO A 275 -8.21 30.72 -45.88
C PRO A 275 -7.15 31.11 -44.85
N ALA A 276 -5.90 30.71 -45.12
CA ALA A 276 -4.72 30.86 -44.29
C ALA A 276 -4.38 32.34 -43.96
N GLY A 277 -5.09 32.92 -43.00
CA GLY A 277 -4.80 34.24 -42.44
C GLY A 277 -3.80 34.15 -41.28
N ARG A 278 -2.61 34.73 -41.46
CA ARG A 278 -1.58 34.90 -40.43
C ARG A 278 -2.14 35.62 -39.20
N GLY A 279 -2.26 34.88 -38.11
CA GLY A 279 -2.62 35.41 -36.79
C GLY A 279 -2.90 34.27 -35.81
N ALA A 280 -1.87 33.50 -35.44
CA ALA A 280 -1.99 32.40 -34.50
C ALA A 280 -2.19 32.92 -33.06
N ALA A 281 -3.33 33.54 -32.80
CA ALA A 281 -3.90 33.50 -31.46
C ALA A 281 -4.21 32.02 -31.19
N ALA A 282 -3.58 31.45 -30.17
CA ALA A 282 -3.84 30.08 -29.74
C ALA A 282 -5.35 29.91 -29.59
N GLN A 283 -5.98 29.18 -30.53
CA GLN A 283 -7.39 28.86 -30.38
C GLN A 283 -7.53 28.13 -29.05
N PRO A 284 -8.41 28.59 -28.14
CA PRO A 284 -8.66 27.85 -26.92
C PRO A 284 -9.09 26.45 -27.34
N PHE A 285 -8.37 25.41 -26.88
CA PHE A 285 -8.64 24.00 -27.14
C PHE A 285 -10.01 23.51 -26.60
N GLY A 286 -10.96 24.43 -26.38
CA GLY A 286 -12.15 24.28 -25.55
C GLY A 286 -13.40 23.77 -26.26
N ALA A 287 -13.30 22.84 -27.19
CA ALA A 287 -14.49 22.16 -27.69
C ALA A 287 -14.24 20.66 -27.89
N GLY A 288 -14.56 19.88 -26.85
CA GLY A 288 -15.23 18.58 -26.97
C GLY A 288 -14.55 17.48 -27.79
N ARG A 289 -13.23 17.53 -27.98
CA ARG A 289 -12.56 16.46 -28.73
C ARG A 289 -12.74 15.13 -27.99
N PRO A 290 -13.34 14.11 -28.63
CA PRO A 290 -13.49 12.81 -28.02
C PRO A 290 -12.11 12.23 -27.67
N PRO A 291 -12.01 11.49 -26.55
CA PRO A 291 -10.76 10.84 -26.17
C PRO A 291 -10.31 9.91 -27.30
N ARG A 292 -9.01 9.93 -27.61
CA ARG A 292 -8.41 8.90 -28.47
C ARG A 292 -8.01 7.70 -27.61
N PRO A 293 -8.09 6.47 -28.14
CA PRO A 293 -7.40 5.32 -27.56
C PRO A 293 -5.98 5.66 -27.10
N GLY A 294 -5.62 5.23 -25.89
CA GLY A 294 -4.32 5.51 -25.26
C GLY A 294 -4.17 6.92 -24.69
N THR A 295 -5.21 7.76 -24.73
CA THR A 295 -5.18 9.07 -24.05
C THR A 295 -5.01 8.85 -22.55
N THR A 296 -3.99 9.46 -21.97
CA THR A 296 -3.72 9.43 -20.53
C THR A 296 -4.02 10.77 -19.89
N GLY A 297 -4.54 10.76 -18.67
CA GLY A 297 -4.69 11.98 -17.88
C GLY A 297 -5.33 11.72 -16.53
N TRP A 298 -5.96 12.74 -15.96
CA TRP A 298 -6.55 12.71 -14.63
C TRP A 298 -8.01 13.13 -14.69
N VAL A 299 -8.87 12.34 -14.07
CA VAL A 299 -10.31 12.60 -13.97
C VAL A 299 -10.73 12.74 -12.53
N THR A 300 -11.85 13.43 -12.31
CA THR A 300 -12.51 13.45 -11.01
C THR A 300 -13.44 12.25 -10.92
N VAL A 301 -13.25 11.39 -9.92
CA VAL A 301 -14.10 10.20 -9.69
C VAL A 301 -15.31 10.57 -8.86
N ASP A 302 -15.09 11.31 -7.78
CA ASP A 302 -16.11 11.68 -6.81
C ASP A 302 -15.84 13.09 -6.30
N ALA A 303 -16.84 13.98 -6.39
CA ALA A 303 -16.78 15.34 -5.90
C ALA A 303 -17.77 15.63 -4.76
N ARG A 304 -18.41 14.60 -4.16
CA ARG A 304 -19.40 14.78 -3.08
C ARG A 304 -18.87 15.57 -1.89
N ASN A 305 -17.60 15.38 -1.54
CA ASN A 305 -16.96 16.12 -0.45
C ASN A 305 -16.81 17.63 -0.74
N ALA A 306 -16.95 18.05 -2.00
CA ALA A 306 -17.01 19.45 -2.43
C ALA A 306 -18.43 19.89 -2.84
N GLY A 307 -19.46 19.11 -2.50
CA GLY A 307 -20.86 19.37 -2.90
C GLY A 307 -21.19 18.98 -4.34
N GLY A 308 -20.31 18.25 -5.04
CA GLY A 308 -20.50 17.80 -6.41
C GLY A 308 -21.05 16.37 -6.55
N PRO A 309 -21.20 15.88 -7.79
CA PRO A 309 -21.70 14.54 -8.08
C PRO A 309 -20.62 13.45 -8.02
N VAL A 310 -21.06 12.19 -8.17
CA VAL A 310 -20.18 11.06 -8.52
C VAL A 310 -20.12 10.96 -10.04
N PHE A 311 -18.90 10.90 -10.57
CA PHE A 311 -18.64 10.97 -11.99
C PHE A 311 -18.35 9.60 -12.62
N LEU A 312 -17.67 8.73 -11.87
CA LEU A 312 -17.28 7.41 -12.33
C LEU A 312 -17.72 6.32 -11.35
N GLU A 313 -18.13 5.18 -11.92
CA GLU A 313 -18.41 3.96 -11.19
C GLU A 313 -17.41 2.89 -11.62
N MET A 314 -16.85 2.16 -10.64
CA MET A 314 -15.96 1.05 -10.93
C MET A 314 -16.78 -0.12 -11.45
N LEU A 315 -16.37 -0.70 -12.56
CA LEU A 315 -16.92 -1.96 -13.04
C LEU A 315 -16.23 -3.09 -12.29
N GLU A 316 -17.00 -3.85 -11.51
CA GLU A 316 -16.52 -5.11 -10.98
C GLU A 316 -16.09 -6.00 -12.16
N ALA A 317 -14.87 -6.52 -12.08
CA ALA A 317 -14.32 -7.43 -13.09
C ALA A 317 -14.29 -8.83 -12.53
#